data_AF-A0A0Q9SYP7-F1
#
_entry.id   AF-A0A0Q9SYP7-F1
#
_cell.length_a   1.000
_cell.length_b   1.000
_cell.length_c   1.000
_cell.angle_alpha   90.00
_cell.angle_beta   90.00
_cell.angle_gamma   90.00
#
_symmetry.space_group_name_H-M   'P 1'
#
loop_
_entity.id
_entity.type
_entity.pdbx_description
1 polymer ?
#
loop_
_entity_poly.entity_id
_entity_poly.type
_entity_poly.pdbx_seq_one_letter_code
_entity_poly.pdbx_strand_id
1 'polypeptide(L)'
;MLEQANALLSSSSKWLIAALGAIGAVLVAGSQLSSLGSLPLGPRFTAALVGLALGLVGVIWAIWRVLDVLAPRRYTISELSAEWVRSGAVADEGVRGWWKRYRHPVPDWFARNSEHLAGQDSPKELLKHWKKSEEKRRPDRQAALEAINNMVALATYTRARVAFARMKPALALAMLLAAAGISVFAWAANPPEKSPATLRNADLSGADLTGVSLAGADLTGTNLTGANLKGAVMKDAILKDVTWSNTTCPDGTNSEDTASASGKDGSCEGHLVP
;
A
#
# COMPACT_ATOMS: atom_id res chain seq x y z
N MET A 1 -0.46 -22.59 -27.48
CA MET A 1 -1.41 -21.66 -26.82
C MET A 1 -1.57 -21.97 -25.33
N LEU A 2 -1.76 -23.23 -24.92
CA LEU A 2 -1.85 -23.61 -23.50
C LEU A 2 -0.60 -23.24 -22.68
N GLU A 3 0.62 -23.49 -23.17
CA GLU A 3 1.86 -23.09 -22.45
C GLU A 3 2.01 -21.57 -22.27
N GLN A 4 1.66 -20.78 -23.30
CA GLN A 4 1.71 -19.31 -23.23
C GLN A 4 0.64 -18.74 -22.28
N ALA A 5 -0.54 -19.36 -22.21
CA ALA A 5 -1.57 -19.02 -21.24
C ALA A 5 -1.13 -19.37 -19.81
N ASN A 6 -0.46 -20.51 -19.63
CA ASN A 6 0.04 -20.96 -18.33
C ASN A 6 1.18 -20.07 -17.80
N ALA A 7 2.08 -19.61 -18.69
CA ALA A 7 3.13 -18.66 -18.35
C ALA A 7 2.58 -17.28 -17.93
N LEU A 8 1.52 -16.80 -18.59
CA LEU A 8 0.82 -15.57 -18.22
C LEU A 8 0.16 -15.70 -16.84
N LEU A 9 -0.52 -16.82 -16.57
CA LEU A 9 -1.14 -17.10 -15.26
C LEU A 9 -0.10 -17.13 -14.13
N SER A 10 1.05 -17.79 -14.35
CA SER A 10 2.17 -17.86 -13.38
C SER A 10 2.83 -16.50 -13.12
N SER A 11 2.98 -15.66 -14.16
CA SER A 11 3.44 -14.28 -14.00
C SER A 11 2.43 -13.46 -13.19
N SER A 12 1.14 -13.56 -13.52
CA SER A 12 0.08 -12.78 -12.90
C SER A 12 -0.17 -13.14 -11.44
N SER A 13 -0.03 -14.41 -11.06
CA SER A 13 -0.14 -14.85 -9.67
C SER A 13 0.95 -14.25 -8.79
N LYS A 14 2.19 -14.07 -9.29
CA LYS A 14 3.27 -13.40 -8.53
C LYS A 14 2.93 -11.95 -8.19
N TRP A 15 2.37 -11.20 -9.13
CA TRP A 15 1.95 -9.82 -8.91
C TRP A 15 0.74 -9.71 -7.98
N LEU A 16 -0.17 -10.67 -8.05
CA LEU A 16 -1.35 -10.74 -7.18
C LEU A 16 -0.96 -11.07 -5.73
N ILE A 17 -0.01 -11.99 -5.54
CA ILE A 17 0.59 -12.29 -4.23
C ILE A 17 1.32 -11.06 -3.68
N ALA A 18 2.08 -10.34 -4.52
CA ALA A 18 2.74 -9.10 -4.10
C ALA A 18 1.74 -8.00 -3.68
N ALA A 19 0.63 -7.86 -4.41
CA ALA A 19 -0.45 -6.93 -4.07
C ALA A 19 -1.14 -7.31 -2.74
N LEU A 20 -1.40 -8.60 -2.50
CA LEU A 20 -1.93 -9.10 -1.23
C LEU A 20 -0.96 -8.86 -0.07
N GLY A 21 0.36 -9.03 -0.29
CA GLY A 21 1.39 -8.70 0.68
C GLY A 21 1.41 -7.20 1.04
N ALA A 22 1.24 -6.32 0.05
CA ALA A 22 1.13 -4.88 0.28
C ALA A 22 -0.14 -4.50 1.07
N ILE A 23 -1.27 -5.15 0.79
CA ILE A 23 -2.52 -4.98 1.57
C ILE A 23 -2.31 -5.43 3.02
N GLY A 24 -1.62 -6.56 3.24
CA GLY A 24 -1.26 -7.02 4.58
C GLY A 24 -0.40 -6.01 5.34
N ALA A 25 0.59 -5.41 4.70
CA ALA A 25 1.42 -4.37 5.30
C ALA A 25 0.61 -3.11 5.68
N VAL A 26 -0.40 -2.75 4.89
CA VAL A 26 -1.29 -1.61 5.18
C VAL A 26 -2.21 -1.90 6.36
N LEU A 27 -2.71 -3.13 6.49
CA LEU A 27 -3.50 -3.55 7.65
C LEU A 27 -2.65 -3.55 8.93
N VAL A 28 -1.38 -3.95 8.85
CA VAL A 28 -0.42 -3.86 9.97
C VAL A 28 -0.09 -2.40 10.30
N ALA A 29 0.03 -1.52 9.30
CA ALA A 29 0.10 -0.08 9.56
C ALA A 29 -1.19 0.46 10.20
N GLY A 30 -2.34 -0.13 9.86
CA GLY A 30 -3.63 0.16 10.45
C GLY A 30 -3.73 -0.19 11.94
N SER A 31 -3.02 -1.20 12.44
CA SER A 31 -3.00 -1.51 13.88
C SER A 31 -2.29 -0.42 14.70
N GLN A 32 -1.49 0.43 14.04
CA GLN A 32 -0.85 1.60 14.65
C GLN A 32 -1.76 2.85 14.66
N LEU A 33 -3.02 2.78 14.18
CA LEU A 33 -3.97 3.89 14.30
C LEU A 33 -4.28 4.27 15.74
N SER A 34 -4.16 3.33 16.69
CA SER A 34 -4.34 3.62 18.12
C SER A 34 -3.33 4.69 18.60
N SER A 35 -2.12 4.70 18.04
CA SER A 35 -1.09 5.71 18.32
C SER A 35 -1.40 7.09 17.75
N LEU A 36 -2.33 7.23 16.79
CA LEU A 36 -2.75 8.54 16.27
C LEU A 36 -3.51 9.36 17.31
N GLY A 37 -4.19 8.70 18.26
CA GLY A 37 -4.93 9.37 19.32
C GLY A 37 -4.04 10.12 20.32
N SER A 38 -2.74 9.79 20.38
CA SER A 38 -1.77 10.45 21.25
C SER A 38 -0.95 11.53 20.54
N LEU A 39 -1.10 11.69 19.21
CA LEU A 39 -0.38 12.73 18.48
C LEU A 39 -1.03 14.10 18.69
N PRO A 40 -0.27 15.13 19.13
CA PRO A 40 -0.79 16.49 19.22
C PRO A 40 -1.14 17.03 17.83
N LEU A 41 -2.19 17.84 17.76
CA LEU A 41 -2.58 18.58 16.55
C LEU A 41 -1.39 19.44 16.09
N GLY A 42 -0.89 19.18 14.88
CA GLY A 42 0.31 19.82 14.36
C GLY A 42 0.81 19.21 13.04
N PRO A 43 2.00 19.62 12.56
CA PRO A 43 2.50 19.22 11.25
C PRO A 43 2.72 17.71 11.10
N ARG A 44 3.09 17.01 12.18
CA ARG A 44 3.20 15.54 12.18
C ARG A 44 1.83 14.88 12.08
N PHE A 45 0.82 15.36 12.81
CA PHE A 45 -0.53 14.83 12.70
C PHE A 45 -1.09 14.98 11.28
N THR A 46 -0.91 16.15 10.65
CA THR A 46 -1.30 16.35 9.24
C THR A 46 -0.51 15.45 8.29
N ALA A 47 0.80 15.27 8.52
CA ALA A 47 1.62 14.37 7.71
C ALA A 47 1.16 12.92 7.85
N ALA A 48 0.78 12.48 9.06
CA ALA A 48 0.24 11.14 9.30
C ALA A 48 -1.07 10.93 8.51
N LEU A 49 -2.00 11.88 8.56
CA LEU A 49 -3.25 11.79 7.80
C LEU A 49 -3.02 11.76 6.29
N VAL A 50 -2.11 12.59 5.78
CA VAL A 50 -1.75 12.60 4.36
C VAL A 50 -1.08 11.28 3.95
N GLY A 51 -0.14 10.78 4.75
CA GLY A 51 0.52 9.49 4.50
C GLY A 51 -0.48 8.34 4.46
N LEU A 52 -1.43 8.30 5.40
CA LEU A 52 -2.51 7.32 5.43
C LEU A 52 -3.41 7.42 4.19
N ALA A 53 -3.83 8.63 3.81
CA ALA A 53 -4.68 8.84 2.64
C ALA A 53 -3.98 8.41 1.35
N LEU A 54 -2.71 8.80 1.16
CA LEU A 54 -1.90 8.39 0.01
C LEU A 54 -1.70 6.87 -0.02
N GLY A 55 -1.42 6.27 1.13
CA GLY A 55 -1.28 4.83 1.30
C GLY A 55 -2.53 4.08 0.82
N LEU A 56 -3.70 4.49 1.34
CA LEU A 56 -4.99 3.91 0.97
C LEU A 56 -5.34 4.11 -0.50
N VAL A 57 -5.11 5.31 -1.05
CA VAL A 57 -5.36 5.60 -2.47
C VAL A 57 -4.53 4.67 -3.35
N GLY A 58 -3.24 4.47 -3.04
CA GLY A 58 -2.38 3.53 -3.76
C GLY A 58 -2.94 2.10 -3.73
N VAL A 59 -3.37 1.62 -2.57
CA VAL A 59 -3.93 0.27 -2.40
C VAL A 59 -5.26 0.10 -3.15
N ILE A 60 -6.19 1.03 -2.98
CA ILE A 60 -7.51 1.00 -3.64
C ILE A 60 -7.32 1.01 -5.16
N TRP A 61 -6.41 1.85 -5.65
CA TRP A 61 -6.11 1.92 -7.07
C TRP A 61 -5.49 0.61 -7.60
N ALA A 62 -4.60 -0.03 -6.84
CA ALA A 62 -4.06 -1.34 -7.18
C ALA A 62 -5.16 -2.41 -7.27
N ILE A 63 -6.05 -2.47 -6.27
CA ILE A 63 -7.17 -3.42 -6.24
C ILE A 63 -8.07 -3.22 -7.45
N TRP A 64 -8.46 -1.97 -7.72
CA TRP A 64 -9.33 -1.66 -8.86
C TRP A 64 -8.69 -2.07 -10.19
N ARG A 65 -7.38 -1.89 -10.37
CA ARG A 65 -6.67 -2.35 -11.56
C ARG A 65 -6.60 -3.86 -11.71
N VAL A 66 -6.45 -4.59 -10.61
CA VAL A 66 -6.50 -6.05 -10.64
C VAL A 66 -7.92 -6.52 -10.99
N LEU A 67 -8.95 -5.94 -10.40
CA LEU A 67 -10.35 -6.28 -10.68
C LEU A 67 -10.73 -5.99 -12.14
N ASP A 68 -10.26 -4.88 -12.72
CA ASP A 68 -10.50 -4.53 -14.12
C ASP A 68 -9.93 -5.57 -15.10
N VAL A 69 -8.80 -6.20 -14.74
CA VAL A 69 -8.18 -7.27 -15.54
C VAL A 69 -8.82 -8.64 -15.29
N LEU A 70 -9.20 -8.93 -14.04
CA LEU A 70 -9.83 -10.21 -13.67
C LEU A 70 -11.31 -10.28 -14.07
N ALA A 71 -12.00 -9.15 -14.21
CA ALA A 71 -13.37 -9.10 -14.67
C ALA A 71 -13.46 -9.63 -16.11
N PRO A 72 -14.07 -10.83 -16.33
CA PRO A 72 -14.01 -11.49 -17.62
C PRO A 72 -14.97 -10.81 -18.61
N ARG A 73 -14.50 -9.77 -19.32
CA ARG A 73 -15.21 -9.24 -20.48
C ARG A 73 -14.85 -10.08 -21.71
N ARG A 74 -15.79 -10.92 -22.14
CA ARG A 74 -15.70 -11.62 -23.43
C ARG A 74 -15.94 -10.63 -24.55
N TYR A 75 -15.19 -10.75 -25.64
CA TYR A 75 -15.51 -10.04 -26.88
C TYR A 75 -16.82 -10.61 -27.46
N THR A 76 -17.77 -9.75 -27.79
CA THR A 76 -18.98 -10.18 -28.53
C THR A 76 -18.68 -10.24 -30.02
N ILE A 77 -19.54 -10.91 -30.78
CA ILE A 77 -19.42 -10.95 -32.25
C ILE A 77 -19.70 -9.57 -32.85
N SER A 78 -20.65 -8.83 -32.29
CA SER A 78 -20.93 -7.44 -32.64
C SER A 78 -19.70 -6.53 -32.48
N GLU A 79 -19.01 -6.60 -31.33
CA GLU A 79 -17.76 -5.86 -31.09
C GLU A 79 -16.67 -6.25 -32.09
N LEU A 80 -16.50 -7.55 -32.36
CA LEU A 80 -15.53 -8.08 -33.31
C LEU A 80 -15.81 -7.57 -34.74
N SER A 81 -17.09 -7.52 -35.14
CA SER A 81 -17.51 -7.03 -36.46
C SER A 81 -17.29 -5.51 -36.61
N ALA A 82 -17.57 -4.73 -35.57
CA ALA A 82 -17.35 -3.30 -35.57
C ALA A 82 -15.85 -2.93 -35.57
N GLU A 83 -15.02 -3.72 -34.91
CA GLU A 83 -13.55 -3.59 -34.98
C GLU A 83 -13.04 -3.88 -36.39
N TRP A 84 -13.57 -4.92 -37.03
CA TRP A 84 -13.20 -5.34 -38.39
C TRP A 84 -13.51 -4.25 -39.42
N VAL A 85 -14.72 -3.70 -39.38
CA VAL A 85 -15.15 -2.61 -40.28
C VAL A 85 -14.30 -1.34 -40.09
N ARG A 86 -13.91 -1.02 -38.84
CA ARG A 86 -13.10 0.17 -38.54
C ARG A 86 -11.63 0.04 -38.94
N SER A 87 -11.05 -1.15 -38.82
CA SER A 87 -9.61 -1.36 -38.99
C SER A 87 -9.20 -1.83 -40.39
N GLY A 88 -10.12 -2.39 -41.19
CA GLY A 88 -9.86 -2.91 -42.54
C GLY A 88 -8.91 -4.12 -42.59
N ALA A 89 -8.21 -4.40 -41.50
CA ALA A 89 -7.35 -5.54 -41.27
C ALA A 89 -7.10 -5.69 -39.76
N VAL A 90 -6.86 -6.93 -39.37
CA VAL A 90 -6.46 -7.29 -38.01
C VAL A 90 -5.13 -6.64 -37.63
N ALA A 91 -5.18 -5.73 -36.65
CA ALA A 91 -4.01 -5.01 -36.15
C ALA A 91 -2.99 -5.93 -35.43
N ASP A 92 -3.44 -6.98 -34.72
CA ASP A 92 -2.58 -7.84 -33.90
C ASP A 92 -1.85 -8.94 -34.70
N GLU A 93 -0.54 -9.09 -34.48
CA GLU A 93 0.30 -10.09 -35.17
C GLU A 93 -0.06 -11.54 -34.86
N GLY A 94 -0.52 -11.85 -33.64
CA GLY A 94 -0.93 -13.20 -33.26
C GLY A 94 -2.18 -13.62 -34.03
N VAL A 95 -3.12 -12.69 -34.15
CA VAL A 95 -4.31 -12.86 -34.99
C VAL A 95 -3.89 -12.97 -36.46
N ARG A 96 -3.02 -12.09 -36.97
CA ARG A 96 -2.48 -12.12 -38.35
C ARG A 96 -1.75 -13.44 -38.69
N GLY A 97 -1.04 -14.02 -37.74
CA GLY A 97 -0.37 -15.32 -37.87
C GLY A 97 -1.35 -16.49 -37.91
N TRP A 98 -2.40 -16.46 -37.09
CA TRP A 98 -3.51 -17.40 -37.17
C TRP A 98 -4.20 -17.32 -38.55
N TRP A 99 -4.43 -16.11 -39.09
CA TRP A 99 -4.98 -15.89 -40.44
C TRP A 99 -4.14 -16.52 -41.55
N LYS A 100 -2.81 -16.35 -41.50
CA LYS A 100 -1.91 -16.96 -42.50
C LYS A 100 -1.92 -18.49 -42.42
N ARG A 101 -2.10 -19.04 -41.22
CA ARG A 101 -2.09 -20.49 -40.95
C ARG A 101 -3.40 -21.15 -41.34
N TYR A 102 -4.54 -20.49 -41.12
CA TYR A 102 -5.87 -20.96 -41.46
C TYR A 102 -6.43 -20.16 -42.64
N ARG A 103 -5.89 -20.43 -43.83
CA ARG A 103 -6.22 -19.80 -45.11
C ARG A 103 -7.63 -20.20 -45.59
N HIS A 104 -8.68 -19.71 -44.93
CA HIS A 104 -10.08 -20.02 -45.24
C HIS A 104 -10.82 -18.83 -45.89
N PRO A 105 -11.89 -19.04 -46.70
CA PRO A 105 -12.80 -18.01 -47.24
C PRO A 105 -13.69 -17.31 -46.18
N VAL A 106 -13.45 -17.58 -44.89
CA VAL A 106 -14.17 -17.01 -43.75
C VAL A 106 -14.00 -15.48 -43.60
N PRO A 107 -12.85 -14.81 -43.84
CA PRO A 107 -12.77 -13.34 -43.76
C PRO A 107 -13.67 -12.68 -44.78
N ASP A 108 -13.64 -13.14 -46.03
CA ASP A 108 -14.48 -12.58 -47.07
C ASP A 108 -15.96 -12.84 -46.79
N TRP A 109 -16.30 -14.04 -46.28
CA TRP A 109 -17.65 -14.34 -45.84
C TRP A 109 -18.06 -13.48 -44.64
N PHE A 110 -17.20 -13.26 -43.65
CA PHE A 110 -17.47 -12.48 -42.44
C PHE A 110 -17.61 -10.99 -42.77
N ALA A 111 -16.76 -10.47 -43.65
CA ALA A 111 -16.83 -9.11 -44.17
C ALA A 111 -18.13 -8.89 -44.95
N ARG A 112 -18.47 -9.81 -45.86
CA ARG A 112 -19.74 -9.77 -46.64
C ARG A 112 -20.99 -9.88 -45.78
N ASN A 113 -20.91 -10.53 -44.61
CA ASN A 113 -22.04 -10.70 -43.70
C ASN A 113 -21.96 -9.81 -42.44
N SER A 114 -21.05 -8.83 -42.41
CA SER A 114 -20.77 -8.00 -41.23
C SER A 114 -22.00 -7.25 -40.71
N GLU A 115 -22.84 -6.70 -41.60
CA GLU A 115 -24.12 -6.07 -41.22
C GLU A 115 -25.07 -7.05 -40.51
N HIS A 116 -25.13 -8.31 -40.95
CA HIS A 116 -25.97 -9.35 -40.35
C HIS A 116 -25.41 -9.84 -39.01
N LEU A 117 -24.10 -9.68 -38.80
CA LEU A 117 -23.39 -10.06 -37.58
C LEU A 117 -23.39 -8.95 -36.51
N ALA A 118 -23.67 -7.70 -36.90
CA ALA A 118 -23.68 -6.54 -36.00
C ALA A 118 -24.70 -6.65 -34.86
N GLY A 119 -25.75 -7.46 -35.01
CA GLY A 119 -26.77 -7.71 -33.99
C GLY A 119 -26.63 -9.02 -33.22
N GLN A 120 -25.51 -9.73 -33.35
CA GLN A 120 -25.30 -11.04 -32.71
C GLN A 120 -24.34 -10.92 -31.52
N ASP A 121 -24.80 -11.24 -30.32
CA ASP A 121 -23.98 -11.11 -29.09
C ASP A 121 -23.07 -12.31 -28.84
N SER A 122 -23.45 -13.52 -29.29
CA SER A 122 -22.65 -14.73 -29.05
C SER A 122 -22.67 -15.74 -30.21
N PRO A 123 -21.61 -16.55 -30.37
CA PRO A 123 -21.59 -17.62 -31.37
C PRO A 123 -22.73 -18.63 -31.20
N LYS A 124 -23.22 -18.81 -29.96
CA LYS A 124 -24.34 -19.71 -29.65
C LYS A 124 -25.67 -19.18 -30.20
N GLU A 125 -25.88 -17.87 -30.21
CA GLU A 125 -27.09 -17.25 -30.77
C GLU A 125 -27.11 -17.40 -32.30
N LEU A 126 -25.97 -17.16 -32.94
CA LEU A 126 -25.77 -17.40 -34.38
C LEU A 126 -26.10 -18.84 -34.74
N LEU A 127 -25.64 -19.78 -33.91
CA LEU A 127 -25.88 -21.21 -34.07
C LEU A 127 -27.36 -21.58 -33.91
N LYS A 128 -28.12 -20.85 -33.08
CA LYS A 128 -29.56 -21.04 -32.89
C LYS A 128 -30.35 -20.62 -34.14
N HIS A 129 -29.97 -19.50 -34.76
CA HIS A 129 -30.54 -19.06 -36.03
C HIS A 129 -30.20 -20.04 -37.17
N TRP A 130 -28.96 -20.53 -37.24
CA TRP A 130 -28.53 -21.45 -38.29
C TRP A 130 -29.11 -22.85 -38.15
N LYS A 131 -29.35 -23.33 -36.92
CA LYS A 131 -30.05 -24.60 -36.68
C LYS A 131 -31.53 -24.56 -37.07
N LYS A 132 -32.15 -23.37 -37.05
CA LYS A 132 -33.56 -23.18 -37.42
C LYS A 132 -33.77 -23.17 -38.95
N SER A 133 -32.75 -22.80 -39.73
CA SER A 133 -32.75 -23.00 -41.19
C SER A 133 -32.44 -24.46 -41.49
N GLU A 134 -33.43 -25.22 -41.95
CA GLU A 134 -33.39 -26.68 -42.10
C GLU A 134 -32.59 -27.16 -43.33
N GLU A 135 -31.38 -26.61 -43.52
CA GLU A 135 -30.52 -26.94 -44.66
C GLU A 135 -29.26 -27.67 -44.17
N LYS A 136 -29.45 -28.98 -43.99
CA LYS A 136 -28.44 -29.95 -43.57
C LYS A 136 -27.17 -29.84 -44.43
N ARG A 137 -26.04 -29.69 -43.74
CA ARG A 137 -24.75 -30.32 -44.08
C ARG A 137 -23.93 -29.68 -45.21
N ARG A 138 -23.60 -28.39 -45.09
CA ARG A 138 -22.38 -27.84 -45.72
C ARG A 138 -21.22 -27.86 -44.71
N PRO A 139 -20.13 -28.61 -44.94
CA PRO A 139 -18.93 -28.59 -44.08
C PRO A 139 -18.40 -27.15 -43.86
N ASP A 140 -18.69 -26.28 -44.81
CA ASP A 140 -18.38 -24.85 -44.85
C ASP A 140 -18.95 -24.06 -43.65
N ARG A 141 -20.16 -24.38 -43.17
CA ARG A 141 -20.78 -23.66 -42.03
C ARG A 141 -20.18 -24.06 -40.69
N GLN A 142 -19.83 -25.34 -40.51
CA GLN A 142 -19.16 -25.79 -39.28
C GLN A 142 -17.74 -25.22 -39.20
N ALA A 143 -17.01 -25.23 -40.32
CA ALA A 143 -15.71 -24.57 -40.44
C ALA A 143 -15.82 -23.05 -40.16
N ALA A 144 -16.88 -22.40 -40.65
CA ALA A 144 -17.13 -20.98 -40.36
C ALA A 144 -17.41 -20.72 -38.87
N LEU A 145 -18.22 -21.57 -38.20
CA LEU A 145 -18.49 -21.44 -36.76
C LEU A 145 -17.25 -21.66 -35.91
N GLU A 146 -16.45 -22.67 -36.24
CA GLU A 146 -15.19 -22.94 -35.56
C GLU A 146 -14.20 -21.78 -35.75
N ALA A 147 -14.13 -21.22 -36.97
CA ALA A 147 -13.34 -20.04 -37.24
C ALA A 147 -13.82 -18.81 -36.45
N ILE A 148 -15.13 -18.55 -36.37
CA ILE A 148 -15.70 -17.44 -35.56
C ILE A 148 -15.38 -17.64 -34.07
N ASN A 149 -15.55 -18.85 -33.54
CA ASN A 149 -15.22 -19.17 -32.15
C ASN A 149 -13.73 -18.92 -31.87
N ASN A 150 -12.85 -19.36 -32.78
CA ASN A 150 -11.42 -19.15 -32.66
C ASN A 150 -11.05 -17.65 -32.74
N MET A 151 -11.71 -16.88 -33.61
CA MET A 151 -11.52 -15.42 -33.70
C MET A 151 -11.96 -14.70 -32.42
N VAL A 152 -13.15 -15.02 -31.89
CA VAL A 152 -13.63 -14.46 -30.62
C VAL A 152 -12.69 -14.82 -29.48
N ALA A 153 -12.21 -16.06 -29.42
CA ALA A 153 -11.23 -16.50 -28.42
C ALA A 153 -9.92 -15.73 -28.53
N LEU A 154 -9.42 -15.50 -29.75
CA LEU A 154 -8.17 -14.79 -29.99
C LEU A 154 -8.27 -13.28 -29.74
N ALA A 155 -9.40 -12.66 -30.09
CA ALA A 155 -9.72 -11.28 -29.74
C ALA A 155 -9.84 -11.10 -28.21
N THR A 156 -10.48 -12.04 -27.54
CA THR A 156 -10.56 -12.05 -26.06
C THR A 156 -9.16 -12.20 -25.44
N TYR A 157 -8.32 -13.09 -25.98
CA TYR A 157 -6.94 -13.28 -25.53
C TYR A 157 -6.07 -12.03 -25.71
N THR A 158 -6.12 -11.41 -26.88
CA THR A 158 -5.33 -10.20 -27.19
C THR A 158 -5.75 -9.01 -26.33
N ARG A 159 -7.06 -8.81 -26.11
CA ARG A 159 -7.59 -7.80 -25.17
C ARG A 159 -7.04 -8.03 -23.76
N ALA A 160 -7.13 -9.27 -23.26
CA ALA A 160 -6.59 -9.62 -21.95
C ALA A 160 -5.09 -9.33 -21.88
N ARG A 161 -4.32 -9.72 -22.90
CA ARG A 161 -2.87 -9.48 -22.98
C ARG A 161 -2.53 -7.99 -22.91
N VAL A 162 -3.24 -7.13 -23.64
CA VAL A 162 -3.03 -5.67 -23.61
C VAL A 162 -3.43 -5.10 -22.25
N ALA A 163 -4.53 -5.54 -21.66
CA ALA A 163 -4.94 -5.15 -20.32
C ALA A 163 -3.87 -5.52 -19.27
N PHE A 164 -3.33 -6.75 -19.33
CA PHE A 164 -2.21 -7.18 -18.49
C PHE A 164 -0.95 -6.34 -18.71
N ALA A 165 -0.61 -6.00 -19.96
CA ALA A 165 0.55 -5.19 -20.27
C ALA A 165 0.44 -3.77 -19.70
N ARG A 166 -0.76 -3.17 -19.73
CA ARG A 166 -1.04 -1.85 -19.13
C ARG A 166 -1.14 -1.91 -17.60
N MET A 167 -1.58 -3.04 -17.05
CA MET A 167 -1.72 -3.22 -15.60
C MET A 167 -0.36 -3.22 -14.90
N LYS A 168 0.67 -3.85 -15.46
CA LYS A 168 2.00 -3.96 -14.82
C LYS A 168 2.59 -2.61 -14.35
N PRO A 169 2.77 -1.60 -15.22
CA PRO A 169 3.31 -0.31 -14.79
C PRO A 169 2.36 0.43 -13.84
N ALA A 170 1.04 0.29 -14.02
CA ALA A 170 0.06 0.88 -13.11
C ALA A 170 0.16 0.28 -11.70
N LEU A 171 0.29 -1.05 -11.59
CA LEU A 171 0.44 -1.74 -10.32
C LEU A 171 1.75 -1.36 -9.61
N ALA A 172 2.84 -1.22 -10.36
CA ALA A 172 4.12 -0.75 -9.82
C ALA A 172 4.00 0.68 -9.26
N LEU A 173 3.36 1.60 -9.99
CA LEU A 173 3.09 2.95 -9.51
C LEU A 173 2.20 2.94 -8.26
N ALA A 174 1.18 2.07 -8.22
CA ALA A 174 0.29 1.94 -7.09
C ALA A 174 1.04 1.48 -5.82
N MET A 175 1.97 0.54 -5.97
CA MET A 175 2.84 0.07 -4.90
C MET A 175 3.78 1.18 -4.42
N LEU A 176 4.36 1.97 -5.31
CA LEU A 176 5.21 3.11 -4.94
C LEU A 176 4.44 4.17 -4.16
N LEU A 177 3.21 4.51 -4.60
CA LEU A 177 2.33 5.42 -3.88
C LEU A 177 1.96 4.88 -2.49
N ALA A 178 1.62 3.59 -2.41
CA ALA A 178 1.32 2.93 -1.15
C ALA A 178 2.52 2.95 -0.20
N ALA A 179 3.70 2.56 -0.68
CA ALA A 179 4.94 2.57 0.09
C ALA A 179 5.31 3.97 0.59
N ALA A 180 5.25 4.98 -0.28
CA ALA A 180 5.50 6.36 0.10
C ALA A 180 4.54 6.84 1.18
N GLY A 181 3.24 6.57 1.03
CA GLY A 181 2.23 6.91 2.03
C GLY A 181 2.48 6.23 3.38
N ILE A 182 2.78 4.93 3.38
CA ILE A 182 3.09 4.15 4.59
C ILE A 182 4.36 4.69 5.28
N SER A 183 5.41 5.02 4.51
CA SER A 183 6.64 5.57 5.07
C SER A 183 6.42 6.93 5.73
N VAL A 184 5.65 7.82 5.07
CA VAL A 184 5.29 9.13 5.64
C VAL A 184 4.46 8.95 6.91
N PHE A 185 3.48 8.05 6.89
CA PHE A 185 2.67 7.72 8.05
C PHE A 185 3.52 7.20 9.20
N ALA A 186 4.39 6.21 8.96
CA ALA A 186 5.22 5.60 9.99
C ALA A 186 6.16 6.61 10.64
N TRP A 187 6.81 7.47 9.83
CA TRP A 187 7.63 8.56 10.35
C TRP A 187 6.81 9.55 11.19
N ALA A 188 5.64 9.93 10.73
CA ALA A 188 4.81 10.92 11.42
C ALA A 188 4.24 10.38 12.73
N ALA A 189 3.70 9.15 12.70
CA ALA A 189 3.03 8.48 13.81
C ALA A 189 3.98 7.95 14.89
N ASN A 190 5.27 7.79 14.58
CA ASN A 190 6.30 7.45 15.56
C ASN A 190 7.27 8.64 15.71
N PRO A 191 6.90 9.67 16.50
CA PRO A 191 7.84 10.75 16.78
C PRO A 191 9.10 10.16 17.45
N PRO A 192 10.30 10.72 17.17
CA PRO A 192 11.47 10.36 17.97
C PRO A 192 11.15 10.59 19.45
N GLU A 193 11.65 9.71 20.32
CA GLU A 193 11.48 9.86 21.77
C GLU A 193 11.74 11.30 22.18
N LYS A 194 10.90 11.83 23.09
CA LYS A 194 11.01 13.20 23.60
C LYS A 194 12.48 13.44 23.93
N SER A 195 13.12 14.35 23.19
CA SER A 195 14.49 14.74 23.50
C SER A 195 14.50 15.20 24.97
N PRO A 196 15.44 14.71 25.78
CA PRO A 196 15.46 15.03 27.19
C PRO A 196 15.42 16.54 27.42
N ALA A 197 14.75 16.96 28.51
CA ALA A 197 14.63 18.37 28.84
C ALA A 197 16.03 18.98 29.01
N THR A 198 16.32 20.10 28.34
CA THR A 198 17.55 20.85 28.56
C THR A 198 17.26 21.96 29.56
N LEU A 199 17.76 21.79 30.78
CA LEU A 199 17.57 22.69 31.92
C LEU A 199 18.89 23.31 32.38
N ARG A 200 19.90 23.34 31.50
CA ARG A 200 21.23 23.85 31.82
C ARG A 200 21.19 25.26 32.40
N ASN A 201 21.83 25.44 33.56
CA ASN A 201 21.88 26.70 34.31
C ASN A 201 20.49 27.27 34.68
N ALA A 202 19.44 26.45 34.69
CA ALA A 202 18.12 26.90 35.12
C ALA A 202 18.11 27.15 36.63
N ASP A 203 17.36 28.17 37.07
CA ASP A 203 17.04 28.37 38.48
C ASP A 203 15.71 27.70 38.78
N LEU A 204 15.77 26.56 39.48
CA LEU A 204 14.63 25.79 39.95
C LEU A 204 14.56 25.80 41.47
N SER A 205 15.14 26.83 42.11
CA SER A 205 15.11 26.95 43.56
C SER A 205 13.67 27.01 44.10
N GLY A 206 13.39 26.22 45.13
CA GLY A 206 12.06 26.10 45.74
C GLY A 206 10.98 25.44 44.88
N ALA A 207 11.32 24.91 43.70
CA ALA A 207 10.33 24.30 42.81
C ALA A 207 9.75 23.00 43.39
N ASP A 208 8.45 22.80 43.23
CA ASP A 208 7.80 21.50 43.47
C ASP A 208 7.88 20.63 42.21
N LEU A 209 8.73 19.60 42.28
CA LEU A 209 9.00 18.64 41.21
C LEU A 209 8.55 17.23 41.62
N THR A 210 7.63 17.12 42.58
CA THR A 210 7.12 15.86 43.09
C THR A 210 6.56 14.99 41.95
N GLY A 211 7.11 13.78 41.77
CA GLY A 211 6.67 12.82 40.75
C GLY A 211 6.99 13.20 39.30
N VAL A 212 7.75 14.28 39.06
CA VAL A 212 8.11 14.71 37.70
C VAL A 212 9.10 13.74 37.08
N SER A 213 8.93 13.42 35.79
CA SER A 213 9.94 12.68 35.03
C SER A 213 10.97 13.65 34.44
N LEU A 214 12.18 13.58 34.99
CA LEU A 214 13.40 14.24 34.53
C LEU A 214 14.35 13.23 33.85
N ALA A 215 13.82 12.09 33.37
CA ALA A 215 14.62 11.06 32.75
C ALA A 215 15.38 11.59 31.52
N GLY A 216 16.69 11.36 31.49
CA GLY A 216 17.61 11.85 30.46
C GLY A 216 17.90 13.36 30.52
N ALA A 217 17.21 14.14 31.37
CA ALA A 217 17.28 15.60 31.35
C ALA A 217 18.71 16.11 31.60
N ASP A 218 19.09 17.16 30.88
CA ASP A 218 20.37 17.83 31.09
C ASP A 218 20.20 18.95 32.11
N LEU A 219 20.59 18.67 33.35
CA LEU A 219 20.52 19.59 34.49
C LEU A 219 21.87 20.29 34.74
N THR A 220 22.79 20.32 33.76
CA THR A 220 24.14 20.87 33.99
C THR A 220 24.09 22.32 34.51
N GLY A 221 24.63 22.59 35.71
CA GLY A 221 24.63 23.93 36.31
C GLY A 221 23.31 24.39 36.94
N THR A 222 22.30 23.51 37.03
CA THR A 222 20.97 23.88 37.55
C THR A 222 21.01 24.18 39.04
N ASN A 223 20.28 25.20 39.50
CA ASN A 223 20.06 25.47 40.91
C ASN A 223 18.79 24.75 41.42
N LEU A 224 18.95 23.75 42.29
CA LEU A 224 17.85 23.01 42.91
C LEU A 224 17.71 23.32 44.41
N THR A 225 18.25 24.44 44.87
CA THR A 225 18.19 24.85 46.28
C THR A 225 16.75 24.90 46.78
N GLY A 226 16.40 24.12 47.80
CA GLY A 226 15.05 24.07 48.38
C GLY A 226 14.00 23.38 47.51
N ALA A 227 14.36 22.79 46.36
CA ALA A 227 13.41 22.11 45.50
C ALA A 227 12.94 20.77 46.10
N ASN A 228 11.72 20.34 45.74
CA ASN A 228 11.17 19.06 46.17
C ASN A 228 11.12 18.06 45.01
N LEU A 229 12.03 17.08 44.99
CA LEU A 229 12.10 16.02 43.98
C LEU A 229 11.44 14.71 44.42
N LYS A 230 10.63 14.69 45.49
CA LYS A 230 10.07 13.44 46.03
C LYS A 230 9.35 12.63 44.94
N GLY A 231 9.79 11.40 44.72
CA GLY A 231 9.25 10.51 43.69
C GLY A 231 9.56 10.90 42.24
N ALA A 232 10.42 11.90 41.99
CA ALA A 232 10.84 12.27 40.65
C ALA A 232 11.67 11.15 40.00
N VAL A 233 11.49 10.93 38.69
CA VAL A 233 12.25 9.93 37.93
C VAL A 233 13.44 10.62 37.27
N MET A 234 14.66 10.32 37.72
CA MET A 234 15.89 10.96 37.24
C MET A 234 16.84 10.00 36.52
N LYS A 235 16.31 8.88 36.00
CA LYS A 235 17.08 7.89 35.24
C LYS A 235 17.80 8.56 34.06
N ASP A 236 19.08 8.29 33.89
CA ASP A 236 19.94 8.83 32.81
C ASP A 236 20.05 10.38 32.78
N ALA A 237 19.63 11.09 33.83
CA ALA A 237 19.79 12.55 33.90
C ALA A 237 21.27 12.96 34.02
N ILE A 238 21.64 14.09 33.40
CA ILE A 238 22.99 14.65 33.46
C ILE A 238 23.05 15.66 34.62
N LEU A 239 23.76 15.31 35.70
CA LEU A 239 23.80 16.08 36.96
C LEU A 239 25.11 16.83 37.21
N LYS A 240 25.74 17.34 36.16
CA LYS A 240 27.03 18.03 36.28
C LYS A 240 26.85 19.44 36.89
N ASP A 241 27.67 19.82 37.87
CA ASP A 241 27.68 21.17 38.46
C ASP A 241 26.31 21.64 39.01
N VAL A 242 25.45 20.69 39.41
CA VAL A 242 24.14 21.01 40.01
C VAL A 242 24.33 21.56 41.42
N THR A 243 23.62 22.63 41.75
CA THR A 243 23.60 23.17 43.12
C THR A 243 22.51 22.50 43.93
N TRP A 244 22.94 21.75 44.94
CA TRP A 244 22.09 21.09 45.93
C TRP A 244 22.22 21.83 47.25
N SER A 245 21.10 22.25 47.84
CA SER A 245 21.07 22.78 49.20
C SER A 245 19.63 22.72 49.68
N ASN A 246 19.40 22.09 50.83
CA ASN A 246 18.07 21.84 51.37
C ASN A 246 17.09 21.25 50.34
N THR A 247 17.58 20.42 49.41
CA THR A 247 16.76 19.80 48.36
C THR A 247 16.17 18.49 48.90
N THR A 248 14.87 18.26 48.68
CA THR A 248 14.29 16.93 48.97
C THR A 248 14.59 16.00 47.80
N CYS A 249 15.32 14.91 48.05
CA CYS A 249 15.72 13.92 47.08
C CYS A 249 14.56 12.99 46.64
N PRO A 250 14.72 12.22 45.55
CA PRO A 250 13.66 11.34 45.04
C PRO A 250 13.12 10.31 46.03
N ASP A 251 13.94 9.81 46.94
CA ASP A 251 13.52 8.89 48.00
C ASP A 251 12.84 9.59 49.20
N GLY A 252 12.80 10.92 49.20
CA GLY A 252 12.20 11.76 50.23
C GLY A 252 13.15 12.22 51.33
N THR A 253 14.44 11.89 51.25
CA THR A 253 15.48 12.40 52.18
C THR A 253 15.92 13.81 51.79
N ASN A 254 16.62 14.52 52.69
CA ASN A 254 17.25 15.80 52.33
C ASN A 254 18.65 15.56 51.74
N SER A 255 19.05 16.37 50.75
CA SER A 255 20.40 16.35 50.17
C SER A 255 21.52 16.52 51.20
N GLU A 256 21.21 17.14 52.35
CA GLU A 256 22.14 17.37 53.46
C GLU A 256 22.18 16.23 54.51
N ASP A 257 21.24 15.27 54.46
CA ASP A 257 21.06 14.23 55.49
C ASP A 257 21.98 12.99 55.31
N THR A 258 22.96 13.03 54.41
CA THR A 258 23.76 11.85 54.04
C THR A 258 24.97 11.58 54.94
N ALA A 259 24.74 10.82 56.01
CA ALA A 259 25.77 9.99 56.64
C ALA A 259 25.84 8.60 55.97
N SER A 260 26.39 8.49 54.75
CA SER A 260 26.71 7.20 54.13
C SER A 260 28.01 7.26 53.33
N ALA A 261 28.98 6.46 53.78
CA ALA A 261 30.26 5.97 53.21
C ALA A 261 31.14 6.77 52.22
N SER A 262 30.68 7.87 51.61
CA SER A 262 31.49 8.75 50.75
C SER A 262 31.33 10.24 51.09
N GLY A 263 30.75 10.55 52.26
CA GLY A 263 30.34 11.90 52.66
C GLY A 263 31.28 12.99 52.18
N LYS A 264 30.79 13.90 51.33
CA LYS A 264 31.43 15.18 51.04
C LYS A 264 30.65 16.24 50.24
N ASP A 265 29.45 16.03 49.72
CA ASP A 265 28.90 16.96 48.72
C ASP A 265 27.47 17.46 48.92
N GLY A 266 26.71 17.00 49.92
CA GLY A 266 25.38 17.55 50.19
C GLY A 266 24.43 17.43 48.99
N SER A 267 24.51 16.31 48.25
CA SER A 267 23.83 16.09 46.97
C SER A 267 22.80 14.96 47.05
N CYS A 268 21.89 14.92 46.07
CA CYS A 268 20.94 13.84 45.90
C CYS A 268 21.46 12.67 45.03
N GLU A 269 22.73 12.69 44.58
CA GLU A 269 23.24 11.66 43.64
C GLU A 269 23.20 10.24 44.24
N GLY A 270 23.47 10.11 45.55
CA GLY A 270 23.38 8.83 46.27
C GLY A 270 21.96 8.31 46.50
N HIS A 271 20.95 9.13 46.23
CA HIS A 271 19.52 8.82 46.43
C HIS A 271 18.78 8.52 45.13
N LEU A 272 19.52 8.47 44.03
CA LEU A 272 18.98 8.11 42.73
C LEU A 272 18.91 6.59 42.67
N VAL A 273 17.69 6.05 42.70
CA VAL A 273 17.47 4.63 42.43
C VAL A 273 18.00 4.32 41.02
N PRO A 274 18.80 3.25 40.82
CA PRO A 274 19.32 2.87 39.51
C PRO A 274 18.22 2.51 38.50
#